data_AF-A0A383EKP5-F1
#
_entry.id   AF-A0A383EKP5-F1
#
_cell.length_a   1.000
_cell.length_b   1.000
_cell.length_c   1.000
_cell.angle_alpha   90.00
_cell.angle_beta   90.00
_cell.angle_gamma   90.00
#
_symmetry.space_group_name_H-M   'P 1'
#
loop_
_entity.id
_entity.type
_entity.pdbx_description
1 polymer ?
#
loop_
_entity_poly.entity_id
_entity_poly.type
_entity_poly.pdbx_seq_one_letter_code
_entity_poly.pdbx_strand_id
1 'polypeptide(L)' 'MLTRKQKELFDFLSQYITKYKISPSFEEMKKAVNLKSKSGIHRLITSLE' A
#
# COMPACT_ATOMS: atom_id res chain seq x y z
N MET A 1 -5.97 -2.73 14.82
CA MET A 1 -6.71 -3.67 13.95
C MET A 1 -6.71 -3.09 12.54
N LEU A 2 -6.20 -3.83 11.55
CA LEU A 2 -6.10 -3.35 10.17
C LEU A 2 -7.47 -3.42 9.49
N THR A 3 -7.84 -2.36 8.77
CA THR A 3 -8.94 -2.41 7.81
C THR A 3 -8.57 -3.33 6.64
N ARG A 4 -9.57 -3.83 5.89
CA ARG A 4 -9.35 -4.73 4.75
C ARG A 4 -8.35 -4.15 3.73
N LYS A 5 -8.46 -2.86 3.43
CA LYS A 5 -7.54 -2.17 2.51
C LYS A 5 -6.12 -2.01 3.05
N GLN A 6 -5.96 -1.83 4.36
CA GLN A 6 -4.62 -1.81 4.96
C GLN A 6 -3.95 -3.18 4.90
N LYS A 7 -4.73 -4.25 5.11
CA LYS A 7 -4.22 -5.61 4.96
C LYS A 7 -3.81 -5.90 3.51
N GLU A 8 -4.64 -5.53 2.54
CA GLU A 8 -4.31 -5.62 1.11
C GLU A 8 -3.02 -4.85 0.76
N LEU A 9 -2.85 -3.63 1.29
CA LEU A 9 -1.64 -2.84 1.09
C LEU A 9 -0.41 -3.48 1.72
N PHE A 10 -0.53 -4.00 2.94
CA PHE A 10 0.55 -4.67 3.65
C PHE A 10 1.02 -5.94 2.93
N ASP A 11 0.09 -6.76 2.46
CA ASP A 11 0.41 -7.98 1.73
C ASP A 11 1.07 -7.64 0.38
N PHE A 12 0.59 -6.59 -0.32
CA PHE A 12 1.23 -6.06 -1.53
C PHE A 12 2.66 -5.58 -1.27
N LEU A 13 2.87 -4.76 -0.23
CA LEU A 13 4.20 -4.25 0.14
C LEU A 13 5.19 -5.39 0.42
N SER A 14 4.75 -6.38 1.20
CA SER A 14 5.56 -7.54 1.56
C SER A 14 6.00 -8.33 0.32
N GLN A 15 5.08 -8.58 -0.62
CA GLN A 15 5.39 -9.27 -1.88
C GLN A 15 6.30 -8.44 -2.79
N TYR A 16 6.02 -7.14 -2.92
CA TYR A 16 6.77 -6.25 -3.80
C TYR A 16 8.22 -6.09 -3.33
N ILE A 17 8.43 -5.81 -2.04
CA ILE A 17 9.78 -5.65 -1.47
C ILE A 17 10.56 -6.97 -1.56
N THR A 18 9.90 -8.11 -1.32
CA THR A 18 10.55 -9.42 -1.45
C THR A 18 11.06 -9.66 -2.88
N LYS A 19 10.25 -9.29 -3.88
CA LYS A 19 10.53 -9.51 -5.31
C LYS A 19 11.51 -8.52 -5.91
N TYR A 20 11.32 -7.22 -5.68
CA TYR A 20 12.06 -6.15 -6.33
C TYR A 20 13.20 -5.58 -5.46
N LYS A 21 13.26 -5.96 -4.17
CA LYS A 21 14.22 -5.43 -3.19
C LYS A 21 14.19 -3.91 -3.04
N ILE A 22 13.12 -3.28 -3.50
CA ILE A 22 12.85 -1.84 -3.39
C ILE A 22 11.40 -1.63 -2.96
N SER A 23 11.12 -0.49 -2.34
CA SER A 23 9.75 -0.08 -2.02
C SER A 23 9.00 0.35 -3.29
N PRO A 24 7.71 0.01 -3.44
CA PRO A 24 6.91 0.52 -4.55
C PRO A 24 6.64 2.02 -4.40
N SER A 25 6.31 2.68 -5.50
CA SER A 25 5.86 4.07 -5.52
C SER A 25 4.41 4.21 -5.02
N PHE A 26 4.02 5.43 -4.62
CA PHE A 26 2.63 5.71 -4.22
C PHE A 26 1.61 5.39 -5.32
N GLU A 27 1.97 5.57 -6.59
CA GLU A 27 1.09 5.23 -7.71
C GLU A 27 0.90 3.72 -7.87
N GLU A 28 1.96 2.93 -7.66
CA GLU A 28 1.88 1.47 -7.68
C GLU A 28 1.05 0.95 -6.52
N MET A 29 1.27 1.47 -5.31
CA MET A 29 0.44 1.14 -4.14
C MET A 29 -1.04 1.47 -4.38
N LYS A 30 -1.32 2.66 -4.93
CA LYS A 30 -2.69 3.10 -5.26
C LYS A 30 -3.37 2.16 -6.27
N LYS A 31 -2.65 1.73 -7.31
CA LYS A 31 -3.14 0.75 -8.28
C LYS A 31 -3.38 -0.61 -7.63
N ALA A 32 -2.48 -1.07 -6.76
CA ALA A 32 -2.58 -2.37 -6.10
C ALA A 32 -3.82 -2.52 -5.22
N VAL A 33 -4.22 -1.46 -4.51
CA VAL A 33 -5.41 -1.48 -3.63
C VAL A 33 -6.65 -0.79 -4.23
N ASN A 34 -6.64 -0.59 -5.56
CA ASN A 34 -7.72 0.03 -6.34
C ASN A 34 -8.28 1.30 -5.68
N LEU A 35 -7.40 2.27 -5.44
CA LEU A 35 -7.76 3.57 -4.89
C LEU A 35 -7.83 4.64 -5.98
N LYS A 36 -8.80 5.54 -5.84
CA LYS A 36 -9.04 6.61 -6.82
C LYS A 36 -8.19 7.87 -6.55
N SER A 37 -7.68 8.06 -5.33
CA SER A 37 -6.98 9.30 -4.93
C SER A 37 -5.65 9.06 -4.22
N LYS A 38 -4.70 9.97 -4.45
CA LYS A 38 -3.39 9.99 -3.79
C LYS A 38 -3.53 10.20 -2.27
N SER A 39 -4.44 11.06 -1.83
CA SER A 39 -4.70 11.28 -0.39
C SER A 39 -5.19 10.02 0.34
N GLY A 40 -5.88 9.11 -0.37
CA GLY A 40 -6.32 7.84 0.19
C GLY A 40 -5.17 6.90 0.55
N ILE A 41 -4.09 6.90 -0.25
CA ILE A 41 -2.90 6.08 0.05
C ILE A 41 -2.10 6.67 1.22
N HIS A 42 -1.94 8.00 1.27
CA HIS A 42 -1.27 8.66 2.38
C HIS A 42 -1.95 8.35 3.71
N ARG A 43 -3.29 8.42 3.78
CA ARG A 43 -4.04 8.04 5.00
C ARG A 43 -3.82 6.59 5.42
N LEU A 44 -3.78 5.66 4.46
CA LEU A 44 -3.57 4.25 4.74
C LEU A 44 -2.16 3.97 5.27
N ILE A 45 -1.16 4.68 4.76
CA ILE A 45 0.25 4.53 5.14
C ILE A 45 0.52 5.18 6.50
N THR A 46 0.07 6.41 6.75
CA THR A 46 0.26 7.07 8.05
C THR A 46 -0.46 6.33 9.19
N SER A 47 -1.48 5.54 8.89
CA SER A 47 -2.15 4.69 9.88
C SER A 47 -1.41 3.36 10.15
N LEU A 48 -0.30 3.09 9.45
CA LEU A 48 0.60 1.96 9.65
C LEU A 48 1.91 2.35 10.33
N GLU A 49 2.19 3.66 10.44
CA GLU A 49 3.31 4.26 11.17
C GLU A 49 2.95 4.41 12.65
#